data_AF-A0A0F9P2Q4-F1
#
_entry.id   AF-A0A0F9P2Q4-F1
#
_cell.length_a   1.000
_cell.length_b   1.000
_cell.length_c   1.000
_cell.angle_alpha   90.00
_cell.angle_beta   90.00
_cell.angle_gamma   90.00
#
_symmetry.space_group_name_H-M   'P 1'
#
loop_
_entity.id
_entity.type
_entity.pdbx_description
1 polymer ?
#
loop_
_entity_poly.entity_id
_entity_poly.type
_entity_poly.pdbx_seq_one_letter_code
_entity_poly.pdbx_strand_id
1 'polypeptide(L)' 'MQFIIHFDLSGGSEDSVRVSGETIEEIQDKAAIELDKRGGTNPWSEEVS' A
#
# COMPACT_ATOMS: atom_id res chain seq x y z
N MET A 1 -9.89 -8.56 5.56
CA MET A 1 -8.88 -8.99 4.56
C MET A 1 -7.58 -8.23 4.80
N GLN A 2 -6.43 -8.77 4.38
CA GLN A 2 -5.13 -8.11 4.56
C GLN A 2 -4.33 -8.13 3.25
N PHE A 3 -3.64 -7.02 2.97
CA PHE A 3 -2.78 -6.89 1.80
C PHE A 3 -1.45 -6.26 2.22
N ILE A 4 -0.38 -6.62 1.52
CA ILE A 4 0.88 -5.87 1.51
C ILE A 4 0.88 -5.03 0.24
N ILE A 5 1.07 -3.72 0.39
CA ILE A 5 1.19 -2.77 -0.71
C ILE A 5 2.67 -2.44 -0.86
N HIS A 6 3.22 -2.74 -2.02
CA HIS A 6 4.60 -2.44 -2.41
C HIS A 6 4.61 -1.17 -3.25
N PHE A 7 5.64 -0.34 -3.10
CA PHE A 7 5.76 0.92 -3.82
C PHE A 7 7.21 1.43 -3.86
N ASP A 8 7.48 2.30 -4.83
CA ASP A 8 8.76 2.97 -5.01
C ASP A 8 8.77 4.32 -4.27
N LEU A 9 9.83 4.57 -3.50
CA LEU A 9 10.10 5.85 -2.85
C LEU A 9 10.92 6.78 -3.76
N SER A 10 10.78 8.09 -3.52
CA SER A 10 11.63 9.11 -4.15
C SER A 10 13.10 8.88 -3.75
N GLY A 11 13.89 8.35 -4.68
CA GLY A 11 15.24 7.86 -4.41
C GLY A 11 15.53 6.48 -4.98
N GLY A 12 14.52 5.82 -5.57
CA GLY A 12 14.66 4.52 -6.22
C GLY A 12 14.77 3.36 -5.23
N SER A 13 14.38 3.58 -3.97
CA SER A 13 14.26 2.52 -2.97
C SER A 13 12.83 1.97 -2.97
N GLU A 14 12.68 0.68 -2.79
CA GLU A 14 11.37 0.04 -2.64
C GLU A 14 11.00 -0.02 -1.15
N ASP A 15 9.71 0.15 -0.85
CA ASP A 15 9.14 -0.03 0.50
C ASP A 15 7.80 -0.76 0.40
N SER A 16 7.30 -1.27 1.54
CA SER A 16 6.04 -1.97 1.62
C SER A 16 5.29 -1.70 2.91
N VAL A 17 3.96 -1.67 2.83
CA VAL A 17 3.09 -1.44 3.98
C VAL A 17 1.96 -2.45 4.01
N ARG A 18 1.67 -2.97 5.21
CA ARG A 18 0.54 -3.87 5.42
C ARG A 18 -0.71 -3.06 5.73
N VAL A 19 -1.78 -3.29 4.96
CA VAL A 19 -3.09 -2.67 5.16
C VAL A 19 -4.14 -3.75 5.42
N SER A 20 -5.13 -3.43 6.24
CA SER A 20 -6.24 -4.32 6.55
C SER A 20 -7.56 -3.55 6.54
N GLY A 21 -8.61 -4.22 6.09
CA GLY A 21 -9.96 -3.65 6.01
C GLY A 21 -11.01 -4.74 5.89
N GLU A 22 -12.26 -4.36 6.14
CA GLU A 22 -13.42 -5.22 5.99
C GLU A 22 -13.91 -5.27 4.54
N THR A 23 -13.70 -4.18 3.80
CA THR A 23 -14.03 -4.06 2.37
C THR A 23 -12.81 -3.71 1.53
N ILE A 24 -12.91 -3.93 0.21
CA ILE A 24 -11.87 -3.51 -0.74
C ILE A 24 -11.72 -1.98 -0.76
N GLU A 25 -12.82 -1.24 -0.63
CA GLU A 25 -12.81 0.23 -0.61
C GLU A 25 -12.00 0.77 0.57
N GLU A 26 -12.21 0.23 1.78
CA GLU A 26 -11.39 0.59 2.95
C GLU A 26 -9.90 0.27 2.76
N ILE A 27 -9.60 -0.81 2.07
CA ILE A 27 -8.21 -1.21 1.77
C ILE A 27 -7.57 -0.23 0.80
N GLN A 28 -8.31 0.19 -0.24
CA GLN A 28 -7.85 1.19 -1.21
C GLN A 28 -7.63 2.55 -0.55
N ASP A 29 -8.54 3.01 0.28
CA ASP A 29 -8.41 4.28 1.01
C ASP A 29 -7.18 4.28 1.93
N LYS A 30 -6.98 3.20 2.70
CA LYS A 30 -5.81 3.07 3.58
C LYS A 30 -4.51 2.99 2.77
N ALA A 31 -4.49 2.24 1.66
CA ALA A 31 -3.33 2.17 0.79
C ALA A 31 -2.97 3.56 0.21
N ALA A 32 -3.96 4.32 -0.25
CA ALA A 32 -3.75 5.67 -0.78
C ALA A 32 -3.17 6.63 0.28
N ILE A 33 -3.69 6.59 1.51
CA ILE A 33 -3.16 7.38 2.64
C ILE A 33 -1.70 7.02 2.93
N GLU A 34 -1.37 5.73 2.97
CA GLU A 34 -0.02 5.28 3.28
C GLU A 34 0.99 5.61 2.17
N LEU A 35 0.56 5.57 0.91
CA LEU A 35 1.35 6.00 -0.25
C LEU A 35 1.61 7.51 -0.24
N ASP A 36 0.57 8.32 -0.07
CA ASP A 36 0.68 9.79 -0.03
C ASP A 36 1.62 10.24 1.10
N LYS A 37 1.45 9.68 2.30
CA LYS A 37 2.28 9.96 3.47
C LYS A 37 3.77 9.67 3.23
N ARG A 38 4.09 8.67 2.42
CA ARG A 38 5.47 8.23 2.15
C ARG A 38 6.04 8.74 0.84
N GLY A 39 5.22 9.37 -0.01
CA GLY A 39 5.60 9.70 -1.38
C GLY A 39 5.83 8.45 -2.24
N GLY A 40 5.07 7.39 -1.98
CA GLY A 40 5.13 6.13 -2.72
C GLY A 40 4.55 6.24 -4.13
N THR A 41 5.20 5.61 -5.10
CA THR A 41 4.79 5.57 -6.51
C THR A 41 4.80 4.14 -7.05
N ASN A 42 4.19 3.92 -8.22
CA ASN A 42 4.09 2.59 -8.87
C ASN A 42 3.57 1.45 -7.95
N PRO A 43 2.44 1.63 -7.25
CA PRO A 43 2.01 0.66 -6.26
C PRO A 43 1.53 -0.65 -6.89
N TRP A 44 1.82 -1.77 -6.22
CA TRP A 44 1.19 -3.07 -6.47
C TRP A 44 0.92 -3.79 -5.14
N SER A 45 -0.01 -4.74 -5.14
CA SER A 45 -0.48 -5.39 -3.90
C SER A 45 -0.40 -6.90 -3.95
N GLU A 46 -0.07 -7.51 -2.80
CA GLU A 46 -0.15 -8.95 -2.55
C GLU A 46 -1.20 -9.22 -1.46
N GLU A 47 -2.13 -10.14 -1.70
CA GLU A 47 -3.09 -10.58 -0.67
C GLU A 47 -2.39 -11.49 0.33
N VAL A 48 -2.60 -11.23 1.62
CA VAL A 48 -2.05 -12.07 2.70
C VAL A 48 -3.17 -12.89 3.32
N SER A 49 -3.05 -14.21 3.18
CA SER A 49 -3.95 -15.21 3.79
C SER A 49 -3.77 -15.33 5.30
#